data_AF-A0A6M8FES1-F1
#
_entry.id   AF-A0A6M8FES1-F1
#
_cell.length_a   1.000
_cell.length_b   1.000
_cell.length_c   1.000
_cell.angle_alpha   90.00
_cell.angle_beta   90.00
_cell.angle_gamma   90.00
#
_symmetry.space_group_name_H-M   'P 1'
#
loop_
_entity.id
_entity.type
_entity.pdbx_description
1 polymer ?
#
loop_
_entity_poly.entity_id
_entity_poly.type
_entity_poly.pdbx_seq_one_letter_code
_entity_poly.pdbx_strand_id
1 'polypeptide(L)'
;MNKRALILGILVAFLASVISQALLRGQKAIASDVASYTPYFLSPLFSMLIQATSMLAWAIPGFYVGYLCKNKPAQHGAMLGATYGALLGVAVFAMQASELSNTDSMLILATSALAQIAKYSVLFALAAPAGYLLAAHRANL
;
A
#
# COMPACT_ATOMS: atom_id res chain seq x y z
N MET A 1 6.44 -20.06 -3.81
CA MET A 1 6.55 -18.68 -4.34
C MET A 1 7.95 -18.47 -4.93
N ASN A 2 8.06 -17.94 -6.15
CA ASN A 2 9.37 -17.68 -6.77
C ASN A 2 10.04 -16.48 -6.07
N LYS A 3 11.26 -16.65 -5.52
CA LYS A 3 11.97 -15.61 -4.75
C LYS A 3 12.12 -14.30 -5.54
N ARG A 4 12.27 -14.39 -6.87
CA ARG A 4 12.35 -13.24 -7.77
C ARG A 4 11.07 -12.41 -7.81
N ALA A 5 9.90 -13.06 -7.81
CA ALA A 5 8.60 -12.38 -7.82
C ALA A 5 8.35 -11.64 -6.49
N LEU A 6 8.85 -12.18 -5.38
CA LEU A 6 8.76 -11.55 -4.07
C LEU A 6 9.62 -10.27 -4.02
N ILE A 7 10.89 -10.35 -4.44
CA ILE A 7 11.80 -9.18 -4.46
C ILE A 7 11.26 -8.08 -5.37
N LEU A 8 10.84 -8.43 -6.60
CA LEU A 8 10.24 -7.47 -7.52
C LEU A 8 8.94 -6.88 -6.98
N GLY A 9 8.09 -7.70 -6.34
CA GLY A 9 6.86 -7.24 -5.71
C GLY A 9 7.11 -6.23 -4.58
N ILE A 10 8.15 -6.43 -3.75
CA ILE A 10 8.54 -5.46 -2.72
C ILE A 10 9.05 -4.16 -3.36
N LEU A 11 9.86 -4.26 -4.42
CA LEU A 11 10.40 -3.10 -5.13
C LEU A 11 9.26 -2.26 -5.75
N VAL A 12 8.29 -2.92 -6.38
CA VAL A 12 7.07 -2.29 -6.90
C VAL A 12 6.23 -1.67 -5.78
N ALA A 13 6.09 -2.35 -4.63
CA ALA A 13 5.36 -1.81 -3.48
C ALA A 13 6.02 -0.54 -2.93
N PHE A 14 7.35 -0.53 -2.86
CA PHE A 14 8.11 0.64 -2.44
C PHE A 14 7.94 1.81 -3.41
N LEU A 15 8.15 1.59 -4.72
CA LEU A 15 7.95 2.60 -5.76
C LEU A 15 6.52 3.15 -5.75
N ALA A 16 5.51 2.28 -5.75
CA ALA A 16 4.11 2.67 -5.72
C ALA A 16 3.77 3.51 -4.48
N SER A 17 4.38 3.19 -3.34
CA SER A 17 4.18 3.94 -2.10
C SER A 17 4.86 5.31 -2.13
N VAL A 18 6.08 5.40 -2.67
CA VAL A 18 6.76 6.70 -2.86
C VAL A 18 5.97 7.60 -3.81
N ILE A 19 5.51 7.05 -4.94
CA ILE A 19 4.70 7.79 -5.92
C ILE A 19 3.37 8.22 -5.30
N SER A 20 2.68 7.32 -4.59
CA SER A 20 1.43 7.65 -3.90
C SER A 20 1.62 8.76 -2.87
N GLN A 21 2.69 8.70 -2.06
CA GLN A 21 2.99 9.77 -1.09
C GLN A 21 3.33 11.11 -1.77
N ALA A 22 4.08 11.08 -2.87
CA ALA A 22 4.40 12.28 -3.64
C ALA A 22 3.14 12.92 -4.22
N LEU A 23 2.26 12.13 -4.85
CA LEU A 23 0.98 12.63 -5.34
C LEU A 23 0.07 13.12 -4.20
N LEU A 24 0.00 12.41 -3.07
CA LEU A 24 -0.82 12.82 -1.93
C LEU A 24 -0.37 14.16 -1.35
N ARG A 25 0.95 14.40 -1.27
CA ARG A 25 1.50 15.69 -0.83
C ARG A 25 1.15 16.80 -1.82
N GLY A 26 1.33 16.55 -3.12
CA GLY A 26 0.95 17.51 -4.17
C GLY A 26 -0.55 17.81 -4.17
N GLN A 27 -1.40 16.79 -4.10
CA GLN A 27 -2.85 16.94 -4.06
C GLN A 27 -3.33 17.68 -2.80
N LYS A 28 -2.73 17.42 -1.64
CA LYS A 28 -3.06 18.16 -0.40
C LYS A 28 -2.67 19.64 -0.49
N ALA A 29 -1.51 19.96 -1.05
CA ALA A 29 -1.08 21.34 -1.25
C ALA A 29 -2.00 22.11 -2.22
N ILE A 30 -2.42 21.46 -3.31
CA ILE A 30 -3.36 22.03 -4.28
C ILE A 30 -4.76 22.15 -3.66
N ALA A 31 -5.22 21.12 -2.93
CA ALA A 31 -6.53 21.12 -2.31
C ALA A 31 -6.66 22.20 -1.23
N SER A 32 -5.61 22.49 -0.45
CA SER A 32 -5.64 23.60 0.51
C SER A 32 -5.76 24.98 -0.15
N ASP A 33 -5.15 25.14 -1.33
CA ASP A 33 -5.20 26.40 -2.07
C ASP A 33 -6.55 26.57 -2.80
N VAL A 34 -7.02 25.49 -3.42
CA VAL A 34 -8.27 25.45 -4.20
C VAL A 34 -9.51 25.45 -3.29
N ALA A 35 -9.46 24.91 -2.07
CA ALA A 35 -10.58 24.90 -1.12
C ALA A 35 -11.08 26.32 -0.76
N SER A 36 -10.22 27.33 -0.88
CA SER A 36 -10.57 28.74 -0.67
C SER A 36 -11.45 29.31 -1.80
N TYR A 37 -11.44 28.68 -2.97
CA TYR A 37 -12.09 29.16 -4.19
C TYR A 37 -13.10 28.17 -4.79
N THR A 38 -13.21 26.95 -4.26
CA THR A 38 -14.12 25.93 -4.80
C THR A 38 -15.43 25.85 -4.02
N PRO A 39 -16.58 25.78 -4.74
CA PRO A 39 -17.87 25.59 -4.10
C PRO A 39 -17.92 24.25 -3.35
N TYR A 40 -18.59 24.26 -2.19
CA TYR A 40 -18.66 23.13 -1.25
C TYR A 40 -19.07 21.79 -1.88
N PHE A 41 -19.86 21.83 -2.96
CA PHE A 41 -20.32 20.66 -3.71
C PHE A 41 -19.19 19.89 -4.42
N LEU A 42 -18.04 20.52 -4.73
CA LEU A 42 -16.89 19.86 -5.37
C LEU A 42 -15.94 19.19 -4.36
N SER A 43 -16.08 19.49 -3.07
CA SER A 43 -15.28 18.89 -2.00
C SER A 43 -15.26 17.34 -2.00
N PRO A 44 -16.40 16.64 -2.24
CA PRO A 44 -16.42 15.18 -2.33
C PRO A 44 -15.55 14.64 -3.46
N LEU A 45 -15.45 15.32 -4.60
CA LEU A 45 -14.63 14.89 -5.74
C LEU A 45 -13.13 14.93 -5.41
N PHE A 46 -12.67 16.00 -4.74
CA PHE A 46 -11.28 16.08 -4.28
C PHE A 46 -10.96 15.01 -3.24
N SER A 47 -11.90 14.76 -2.31
CA SER A 47 -11.75 13.70 -1.31
C SER A 47 -11.65 12.31 -1.95
N MET A 48 -12.51 12.02 -2.94
CA MET A 48 -12.44 10.77 -3.71
C MET A 48 -11.11 10.63 -4.46
N LEU A 49 -10.60 11.72 -5.05
CA LEU A 49 -9.34 11.70 -5.79
C LEU A 49 -8.15 11.40 -4.85
N ILE A 50 -8.10 12.05 -3.69
CA ILE A 50 -7.09 11.78 -2.64
C ILE A 50 -7.18 10.32 -2.19
N GLN A 51 -8.39 9.81 -1.98
CA GLN A 51 -8.60 8.42 -1.58
C GLN A 51 -8.10 7.45 -2.67
N ALA A 52 -8.43 7.67 -3.93
CA ALA A 52 -7.95 6.85 -5.05
C ALA A 52 -6.41 6.85 -5.14
N THR A 53 -5.77 8.02 -5.00
CA THR A 53 -4.31 8.15 -4.99
C THR A 53 -3.68 7.36 -3.85
N SER A 54 -4.32 7.35 -2.67
CA SER A 54 -3.85 6.56 -1.52
C SER A 54 -3.95 5.05 -1.76
N MET A 55 -4.84 4.62 -2.66
CA MET A 55 -5.03 3.21 -2.98
C MET A 55 -3.94 2.64 -3.90
N LEU A 56 -3.28 3.47 -4.70
CA LEU A 56 -2.20 3.04 -5.60
C LEU A 56 -1.07 2.31 -4.87
N ALA A 57 -0.73 2.76 -3.66
CA ALA A 57 0.35 2.21 -2.84
C ALA A 57 0.16 0.71 -2.52
N TRP A 58 -1.08 0.21 -2.56
CA TRP A 58 -1.39 -1.19 -2.27
C TRP A 58 -2.03 -1.95 -3.43
N ALA A 59 -2.78 -1.27 -4.30
CA ALA A 59 -3.44 -1.91 -5.44
C ALA A 59 -2.43 -2.39 -6.49
N ILE A 60 -1.46 -1.54 -6.85
CA ILE A 60 -0.43 -1.84 -7.87
C ILE A 60 0.43 -3.06 -7.48
N PRO A 61 1.07 -3.10 -6.29
CA PRO A 61 1.91 -4.23 -5.93
C PRO A 61 1.13 -5.54 -5.74
N GLY A 62 -0.09 -5.48 -5.17
CA GLY A 62 -0.95 -6.66 -5.06
C GLY A 62 -1.32 -7.22 -6.44
N PHE A 63 -1.71 -6.35 -7.37
CA PHE A 63 -1.99 -6.70 -8.76
C PHE A 63 -0.76 -7.31 -9.46
N TYR A 64 0.42 -6.69 -9.31
CA TYR A 64 1.66 -7.15 -9.92
C TYR A 64 2.07 -8.56 -9.47
N VAL A 65 1.96 -8.85 -8.16
CA VAL A 65 2.23 -10.19 -7.64
C VAL A 65 1.22 -11.21 -8.13
N GLY A 66 -0.06 -10.83 -8.20
CA GLY A 66 -1.12 -11.64 -8.79
C GLY A 66 -0.85 -12.00 -10.25
N TYR A 67 -0.36 -11.04 -11.04
CA TYR A 67 -0.01 -11.24 -12.45
C TYR A 67 1.17 -12.20 -12.63
N LEU A 68 2.17 -12.15 -11.74
CA LEU A 68 3.34 -13.03 -11.80
C LEU A 68 3.11 -14.43 -11.22
N CYS A 69 2.21 -14.57 -10.24
CA CYS A 69 2.00 -15.83 -9.51
C CYS A 69 0.81 -16.62 -10.07
N LYS A 70 1.10 -17.72 -10.77
CA LYS A 70 0.07 -18.60 -11.35
C LYS A 70 -0.72 -19.44 -10.33
N ASN A 71 -0.19 -19.65 -9.13
CA ASN A 71 -0.79 -20.52 -8.12
C ASN A 71 -1.16 -19.72 -6.86
N LYS A 72 -2.41 -19.84 -6.41
CA LYS A 72 -2.93 -19.23 -5.16
C LYS A 72 -2.59 -17.73 -5.03
N PRO A 73 -3.10 -16.87 -5.94
CA PRO A 73 -2.73 -15.45 -6.02
C PRO A 73 -3.04 -14.68 -4.73
N ALA A 74 -4.18 -14.96 -4.08
CA ALA A 74 -4.55 -14.33 -2.81
C ALA A 74 -3.54 -14.62 -1.68
N GLN A 75 -3.03 -15.86 -1.58
CA GLN A 75 -2.02 -16.20 -0.58
C GLN A 75 -0.68 -15.52 -0.85
N HIS A 76 -0.29 -15.41 -2.13
CA HIS A 76 0.96 -14.75 -2.52
C HIS A 76 0.87 -13.23 -2.30
N GLY A 77 -0.29 -12.63 -2.59
CA GLY A 77 -0.60 -11.24 -2.25
C GLY A 77 -0.56 -10.98 -0.74
N ALA A 78 -1.21 -11.82 0.06
CA ALA A 78 -1.17 -11.73 1.52
C ALA A 78 0.26 -11.80 2.08
N MET A 79 1.07 -12.74 1.58
CA MET A 79 2.46 -12.91 2.01
C MET A 79 3.31 -11.69 1.65
N LEU A 80 3.14 -11.13 0.44
CA LEU A 80 3.81 -9.89 0.05
C LEU A 80 3.37 -8.72 0.95
N GLY A 81 2.07 -8.57 1.18
CA GLY A 81 1.52 -7.52 2.04
C GLY A 81 2.00 -7.62 3.48
N ALA A 82 2.12 -8.83 4.03
CA ALA A 82 2.69 -9.06 5.35
C ALA A 82 4.18 -8.69 5.40
N THR A 83 4.98 -9.09 4.40
CA THR A 83 6.39 -8.71 4.33
C THR A 83 6.58 -7.20 4.19
N TYR A 84 5.74 -6.54 3.39
CA TYR A 84 5.80 -5.10 3.18
C TYR A 84 5.37 -4.32 4.44
N GLY A 85 4.28 -4.74 5.09
CA GLY A 85 3.83 -4.16 6.36
C GLY A 85 4.86 -4.36 7.47
N ALA A 86 5.56 -5.49 7.51
CA ALA A 86 6.63 -5.73 8.47
C ALA A 86 7.83 -4.79 8.24
N LEU A 87 8.22 -4.57 6.98
CA LEU A 87 9.28 -3.61 6.63
C LEU A 87 8.90 -2.18 7.06
N LEU A 88 7.66 -1.77 6.84
CA LEU A 88 7.18 -0.46 7.29
C LEU A 88 7.15 -0.37 8.83
N GLY A 89 6.67 -1.41 9.51
CA GLY A 89 6.69 -1.49 10.97
C GLY A 89 8.11 -1.35 11.55
N VAL A 90 9.10 -2.04 10.95
CA VAL A 90 10.52 -1.92 11.34
C VAL A 90 11.06 -0.51 11.05
N ALA A 91 10.71 0.09 9.92
CA ALA A 91 11.13 1.46 9.59
C ALA A 91 10.58 2.48 10.60
N VAL A 92 9.30 2.36 10.96
CA VAL A 92 8.66 3.21 11.97
C VAL A 92 9.29 2.99 13.35
N PHE A 93 9.59 1.73 13.70
CA PHE A 93 10.32 1.40 14.92
C PHE A 93 11.71 2.05 14.96
N ALA A 94 12.47 1.96 13.87
CA ALA A 94 13.79 2.56 13.78
C ALA A 94 13.76 4.10 13.88
N MET A 95 12.74 4.75 13.31
CA MET A 95 12.57 6.20 13.38
C MET A 95 12.19 6.69 14.78
N GLN A 96 11.38 5.92 15.52
CA GLN A 96 10.96 6.31 16.86
C GLN A 96 11.91 5.80 17.95
N ALA A 97 12.88 4.95 17.61
CA ALA A 97 13.83 4.32 18.55
C ALA A 97 14.52 5.30 19.50
N SER A 98 14.74 6.55 19.08
CA SER A 98 15.35 7.61 19.90
C SER A 98 14.42 8.20 20.97
N GLU A 99 13.11 7.99 20.87
CA GLU A 99 12.08 8.53 21.77
C GLU A 99 11.44 7.45 22.67
N LEU A 100 11.84 6.17 22.54
CA LEU A 100 11.35 5.05 23.35
C LEU A 100 11.99 5.03 24.75
N SER A 101 11.59 5.96 25.61
CA SER A 101 11.87 5.87 27.06
C SER A 101 10.70 5.29 27.87
N ASN A 102 9.52 5.10 27.25
CA ASN A 102 8.28 4.72 27.95
C ASN A 102 7.63 3.46 27.33
N THR A 103 7.23 2.52 28.18
CA THR A 103 6.70 1.20 27.79
C THR A 103 5.39 1.31 27.02
N ASP A 104 4.56 2.31 27.35
CA ASP A 104 3.30 2.60 26.64
C ASP A 104 3.55 3.00 25.18
N SER A 105 4.60 3.77 24.91
CA SER A 105 4.99 4.15 23.55
C SER A 105 5.41 2.93 22.73
N MET A 106 6.04 1.93 23.36
CA MET A 106 6.43 0.68 22.71
C MET A 106 5.22 -0.18 22.33
N LEU A 107 4.19 -0.23 23.19
CA LEU A 107 2.95 -0.97 22.93
C LEU A 107 2.12 -0.33 21.78
N ILE A 108 2.03 0.99 21.77
CA ILE A 108 1.37 1.76 20.69
C ILE A 108 2.09 1.51 19.36
N LEU A 109 3.42 1.51 19.39
CA LEU A 109 4.22 1.27 18.20
C LEU A 109 4.06 -0.17 17.68
N ALA A 110 4.09 -1.17 18.57
CA ALA A 110 3.88 -2.57 18.20
C ALA A 110 2.48 -2.83 17.63
N THR A 111 1.43 -2.26 18.23
CA THR A 111 0.06 -2.36 17.71
C THR A 111 -0.10 -1.67 16.36
N SER A 112 0.56 -0.52 16.16
CA SER A 112 0.57 0.17 14.87
C SER A 112 1.26 -0.67 13.77
N ALA A 113 2.38 -1.32 14.09
CA ALA A 113 3.08 -2.21 13.16
C ALA A 113 2.23 -3.43 12.80
N LEU A 114 1.59 -4.05 13.79
CA LEU A 114 0.69 -5.18 13.57
C LEU A 114 -0.52 -4.79 12.69
N ALA A 115 -1.09 -3.61 12.95
CA ALA A 115 -2.18 -3.07 12.15
C ALA A 115 -1.75 -2.81 10.69
N GLN A 116 -0.53 -2.32 10.46
CA GLN A 116 0.00 -2.16 9.11
C GLN A 116 0.22 -3.50 8.40
N ILE A 117 0.77 -4.51 9.09
CA ILE A 117 0.92 -5.88 8.57
C ILE A 117 -0.44 -6.44 8.15
N ALA A 118 -1.43 -6.36 9.04
CA ALA A 118 -2.78 -6.86 8.77
C ALA A 118 -3.43 -6.11 7.60
N LYS A 119 -3.36 -4.78 7.60
CA LYS A 119 -3.91 -3.92 6.54
C LYS A 119 -3.31 -4.27 5.18
N TYR A 120 -1.99 -4.28 5.05
CA TYR A 120 -1.35 -4.53 3.76
C TYR A 120 -1.50 -5.98 3.31
N SER A 121 -1.51 -6.94 4.23
CA SER A 121 -1.82 -8.34 3.92
C SER A 121 -3.20 -8.49 3.27
N VAL A 122 -4.25 -7.91 3.87
CA VAL A 122 -5.62 -7.99 3.34
C VAL A 122 -5.74 -7.25 2.00
N LEU A 123 -5.22 -6.03 1.91
CA LEU A 123 -5.31 -5.20 0.70
C LEU A 123 -4.60 -5.83 -0.49
N PHE A 124 -3.41 -6.42 -0.27
CA PHE A 124 -2.65 -7.07 -1.35
C PHE A 124 -3.29 -8.40 -1.74
N ALA A 125 -3.86 -9.14 -0.78
CA ALA A 125 -4.61 -10.36 -1.05
C ALA A 125 -5.86 -10.10 -1.90
N LEU A 126 -6.54 -8.96 -1.69
CA LEU A 126 -7.71 -8.55 -2.47
C LEU A 126 -7.34 -8.11 -3.89
N ALA A 127 -6.20 -7.46 -4.08
CA ALA A 127 -5.76 -6.97 -5.39
C ALA A 127 -5.12 -8.08 -6.27
N ALA A 128 -4.55 -9.12 -5.68
CA ALA A 128 -3.85 -10.18 -6.41
C ALA A 128 -4.73 -11.01 -7.38
N PRO A 129 -5.98 -11.37 -7.06
CA PRO A 129 -6.87 -12.08 -8.00
C PRO A 129 -7.09 -11.32 -9.32
N ALA A 130 -7.18 -9.99 -9.29
CA ALA A 130 -7.37 -9.19 -10.49
C ALA A 130 -6.16 -9.28 -11.44
N GLY A 131 -4.94 -9.27 -10.90
CA GLY A 131 -3.71 -9.45 -11.67
C GLY A 131 -3.60 -10.84 -12.30
N TYR A 132 -4.01 -11.87 -11.55
CA TYR A 132 -4.04 -13.24 -12.04
C TYR A 132 -5.03 -13.42 -13.20
N LEU A 133 -6.24 -12.87 -13.10
CA LEU A 133 -7.23 -12.93 -14.18
C LEU A 133 -6.73 -12.27 -15.46
N LEU A 134 -6.02 -11.13 -15.37
CA LEU A 134 -5.41 -10.50 -16.54
C LEU A 134 -4.34 -11.40 -17.17
N ALA A 135 -3.48 -12.01 -16.36
CA ALA A 135 -2.44 -12.92 -16.86
C ALA A 135 -3.04 -14.17 -17.53
N ALA A 136 -4.11 -14.72 -16.96
CA ALA A 136 -4.84 -15.87 -17.50
C ALA A 136 -5.53 -15.52 -18.83
N HIS A 137 -6.16 -14.36 -18.92
CA HIS A 137 -6.78 -13.89 -20.16
C HIS A 137 -5.75 -13.69 -21.27
N ARG A 138 -4.60 -13.07 -20.96
CA ARG A 138 -3.51 -12.87 -21.92
C ARG A 138 -2.87 -14.17 -22.41
N ALA A 139 -2.81 -15.21 -21.57
CA ALA A 139 -2.26 -16.50 -21.96
C ALA A 139 -3.19 -17.31 -22.88
N ASN A 140 -4.47 -16.93 -22.97
CA ASN A 140 -5.48 -17.55 -23.84
C ASN A 140 -5.69 -16.79 -25.16
N LEU A 141 -4.97 -15.68 -25.37
CA LEU A 141 -4.88 -14.92 -26.63
C LEU A 141 -3.65 -15.37 -27.42
#